data_AF-A0A4Y6R9N1-F1
#
_entry.id   AF-A0A4Y6R9N1-F1
#
_cell.length_a   1.000
_cell.length_b   1.000
_cell.length_c   1.000
_cell.angle_alpha   90.00
_cell.angle_beta   90.00
_cell.angle_gamma   90.00
#
_symmetry.space_group_name_H-M   'P 1'
#
loop_
_entity.id
_entity.type
_entity.pdbx_description
1 polymer ?
#
loop_
_entity_poly.entity_id
_entity_poly.type
_entity_poly.pdbx_seq_one_letter_code
_entity_poly.pdbx_strand_id
1 'polypeptide(L)'
;MSIEALMAAACAEFFSVMLASDDELELLMGLLGIEPLRSISLRPNTEFLALFDYSDKFLPQMTQEDFDVFYEKWLRLTHRDSNMDEYGQLLFLQGRAASWNQMASRFILREAPMTSAE
;
A
#
# COMPACT_ATOMS: atom_id res chain seq x y z
N MET A 1 -8.98 -15.07 14.02
CA MET A 1 -9.50 -13.70 13.86
C MET A 1 -9.90 -13.57 12.40
N SER A 2 -11.18 -13.33 12.08
CA SER A 2 -11.60 -13.18 10.67
C SER A 2 -11.18 -11.80 10.14
N ILE A 3 -10.96 -11.68 8.83
CA ILE A 3 -10.68 -10.39 8.18
C ILE A 3 -11.85 -9.42 8.42
N GLU A 4 -13.09 -9.91 8.41
CA GLU A 4 -14.28 -9.13 8.77
C GLU A 4 -14.20 -8.55 10.19
N ALA A 5 -13.70 -9.33 11.16
CA ALA A 5 -13.51 -8.84 12.52
C ALA A 5 -12.36 -7.82 12.61
N LEU A 6 -11.31 -7.97 11.79
CA LEU A 6 -10.22 -6.99 11.67
C LEU A 6 -10.71 -5.68 11.03
N MET A 7 -11.49 -5.78 9.95
CA MET A 7 -12.09 -4.65 9.24
C MET A 7 -13.16 -3.93 10.08
N ALA A 8 -13.93 -4.66 10.91
CA ALA A 8 -14.94 -4.07 11.79
C ALA A 8 -14.32 -3.44 13.05
N ALA A 9 -13.22 -3.99 13.56
CA ALA A 9 -12.52 -3.44 14.72
C ALA A 9 -11.63 -2.23 14.36
N ALA A 10 -11.09 -2.23 13.14
CA ALA A 10 -10.45 -1.05 12.61
C ALA A 10 -11.55 -0.09 12.18
N CYS A 11 -11.73 1.05 12.87
CA CYS A 11 -12.43 2.22 12.30
C CYS A 11 -11.62 2.78 11.11
N ALA A 12 -11.31 1.93 10.13
CA ALA A 12 -10.28 2.16 9.13
C ALA A 12 -10.88 2.84 7.91
N GLU A 13 -10.32 4.01 7.60
CA GLU A 13 -10.34 4.51 6.24
C GLU A 13 -9.60 3.50 5.37
N PHE A 14 -10.32 2.82 4.49
CA PHE A 14 -9.73 1.99 3.45
C PHE A 14 -9.21 2.88 2.33
N PHE A 15 -8.02 2.55 1.84
CA PHE A 15 -7.42 3.21 0.70
C PHE A 15 -6.80 2.15 -0.19
N SER A 16 -7.15 2.17 -1.47
CA SER A 16 -6.62 1.24 -2.47
C SER A 16 -5.65 1.96 -3.39
N VAL A 17 -4.59 1.24 -3.77
CA VAL A 17 -3.62 1.67 -4.77
C VAL A 17 -3.59 0.60 -5.85
N MET A 18 -3.73 1.03 -7.11
CA MET A 18 -3.70 0.11 -8.25
C MET A 18 -2.26 -0.15 -8.68
N LEU A 19 -1.77 -1.36 -8.40
CA LEU A 19 -0.45 -1.85 -8.78
C LEU A 19 -0.58 -2.97 -9.82
N ALA A 20 0.42 -3.11 -10.68
CA ALA A 20 0.46 -4.12 -11.74
C ALA A 20 0.92 -5.49 -11.21
N SER A 21 1.70 -5.53 -10.13
CA SER A 21 2.28 -6.76 -9.59
C SER A 21 2.71 -6.62 -8.12
N ASP A 22 3.05 -7.75 -7.51
CA ASP A 22 3.68 -7.78 -6.18
C ASP A 22 5.09 -7.13 -6.22
N ASP A 23 5.79 -7.17 -7.36
CA ASP A 23 7.09 -6.50 -7.53
C ASP A 23 6.95 -4.96 -7.44
N GLU A 24 5.85 -4.40 -7.97
CA GLU A 24 5.56 -2.97 -7.81
C GLU A 24 5.25 -2.59 -6.36
N LEU A 25 4.59 -3.49 -5.61
CA LEU A 25 4.38 -3.28 -4.18
C LEU A 25 5.71 -3.27 -3.44
N GLU A 26 6.60 -4.24 -3.71
CA GLU A 26 7.93 -4.26 -3.10
C GLU A 26 8.71 -3.00 -3.42
N LEU A 27 8.69 -2.56 -4.69
CA LEU A 27 9.32 -1.32 -5.12
C LEU A 27 8.76 -0.09 -4.40
N LEU A 28 7.43 0.05 -4.33
CA LEU A 28 6.77 1.17 -3.66
C LEU A 28 7.19 1.25 -2.20
N MET A 29 7.10 0.13 -1.49
CA MET A 29 7.44 0.07 -0.07
C MET A 29 8.94 0.27 0.16
N GLY A 30 9.78 -0.19 -0.76
CA GLY A 30 11.22 0.10 -0.78
C GLY A 30 11.56 1.57 -0.91
N LEU A 31 10.89 2.27 -1.83
CA LEU A 31 11.03 3.72 -1.97
C LEU A 31 10.58 4.48 -0.72
N LEU A 32 9.66 3.91 0.05
CA LEU A 32 9.19 4.42 1.34
C LEU A 32 10.07 3.98 2.53
N GLY A 33 11.15 3.24 2.29
CA GLY A 33 12.06 2.76 3.35
C GLY A 33 11.49 1.60 4.17
N ILE A 34 10.45 0.91 3.67
CA ILE A 34 9.79 -0.21 4.32
C ILE A 34 10.28 -1.52 3.69
N GLU A 35 11.50 -1.94 4.07
CA GLU A 35 12.11 -3.20 3.61
C GLU A 35 12.76 -3.97 4.76
N PRO A 36 12.66 -5.31 4.82
CA PRO A 36 11.86 -6.18 3.94
C PRO A 36 10.36 -6.13 4.28
N LEU A 37 9.51 -6.45 3.31
CA LEU A 37 8.06 -6.68 3.48
C LEU A 37 7.80 -8.12 3.93
N ARG A 38 7.15 -8.29 5.08
CA ARG A 38 6.76 -9.62 5.56
C ARG A 38 5.39 -9.98 5.01
N SER A 39 5.35 -10.95 4.09
CA SER A 39 4.11 -11.47 3.51
C SER A 39 3.59 -12.67 4.29
N ILE A 40 2.29 -12.67 4.57
CA ILE A 40 1.53 -13.77 5.18
C ILE A 40 0.47 -14.21 4.15
N SER A 41 0.51 -15.47 3.74
CA SER A 41 -0.51 -16.01 2.82
C SER A 41 -1.85 -16.17 3.54
N LEU A 42 -2.92 -15.70 2.90
CA LEU A 42 -4.29 -15.77 3.43
C LEU A 42 -5.13 -16.88 2.76
N ARG A 43 -4.52 -17.72 1.93
CA ARG A 43 -5.25 -18.82 1.26
C ARG A 43 -5.86 -19.77 2.31
N PRO A 44 -7.11 -20.23 2.12
CA PRO A 44 -7.89 -20.20 0.88
C PRO A 44 -8.87 -19.00 0.75
N ASN A 45 -8.62 -17.85 1.38
CA ASN A 45 -9.51 -16.69 1.28
C ASN A 45 -9.72 -16.26 -0.20
N THR A 46 -10.97 -15.93 -0.54
CA THR A 46 -11.42 -15.59 -1.91
C THR A 46 -11.31 -14.11 -2.26
N GLU A 47 -11.23 -13.24 -1.26
CA GLU A 47 -11.19 -11.78 -1.43
C GLU A 47 -9.77 -11.23 -1.31
N PHE A 48 -8.95 -11.83 -0.43
CA PHE A 48 -7.57 -11.39 -0.17
C PHE A 48 -6.61 -12.57 -0.24
N LEU A 49 -5.52 -12.41 -0.98
CA LEU A 49 -4.53 -13.48 -1.20
C LEU A 49 -3.37 -13.43 -0.20
N ALA A 50 -3.01 -12.24 0.25
CA ALA A 50 -1.88 -12.00 1.14
C ALA A 50 -2.11 -10.78 2.03
N LEU A 51 -1.48 -10.81 3.20
CA LEU A 51 -1.36 -9.68 4.12
C LEU A 51 0.13 -9.34 4.27
N PHE A 52 0.44 -8.04 4.23
CA PHE A 52 1.77 -7.54 4.53
C PHE A 52 1.70 -6.66 5.78
N ASP A 53 2.52 -7.00 6.77
CA ASP A 53 2.61 -6.25 8.02
C ASP A 53 3.84 -5.32 7.99
N TYR A 54 3.58 -4.02 8.17
CA TYR A 54 4.62 -3.00 8.30
C TYR A 54 4.49 -2.18 9.60
N SER A 55 3.83 -2.74 10.61
CA SER A 55 3.58 -2.10 11.91
C SER A 55 4.86 -1.74 12.68
N ASP A 56 5.99 -2.39 12.36
CA ASP A 56 7.30 -2.13 12.95
C ASP A 56 8.07 -0.98 12.28
N LYS A 57 7.53 -0.40 11.20
CA LYS A 57 8.14 0.69 10.44
C LYS A 57 7.20 1.87 10.30
N PHE A 58 7.79 3.02 10.01
CA PHE A 58 7.08 4.28 9.83
C PHE A 58 7.20 4.72 8.38
N LEU A 59 6.09 5.22 7.83
CA LEU A 59 6.12 5.93 6.56
C LEU A 59 6.88 7.24 6.73
N PRO A 60 7.72 7.63 5.76
CA PRO A 60 8.34 8.94 5.76
C PRO A 60 7.25 10.02 5.67
N GLN A 61 7.45 11.14 6.35
CA GLN A 61 6.61 12.32 6.19
C GLN A 61 7.34 13.26 5.23
N MET A 62 6.90 13.26 3.97
CA MET A 62 7.54 14.01 2.90
C MET A 62 7.00 15.44 2.82
N THR A 63 7.86 16.39 2.46
CA THR A 63 7.40 17.68 1.93
C THR A 63 6.85 17.49 0.50
N GLN A 64 6.21 18.51 -0.05
CA GLN A 64 5.77 18.47 -1.46
C GLN A 64 6.95 18.24 -2.41
N GLU A 65 8.09 18.90 -2.17
CA GLU A 65 9.29 18.75 -2.99
C GLU A 65 9.86 17.32 -2.89
N ASP A 66 9.93 16.76 -1.67
CA ASP A 66 10.37 15.38 -1.47
C ASP A 66 9.43 14.38 -2.15
N PHE A 67 8.12 14.64 -2.12
CA PHE A 67 7.14 13.81 -2.79
C PHE A 67 7.28 13.83 -4.30
N ASP A 68 7.51 14.99 -4.90
CA ASP A 68 7.71 15.11 -6.35
C ASP A 68 8.96 14.34 -6.79
N VAL A 69 10.07 14.41 -6.00
CA VAL A 69 11.28 13.60 -6.23
C VAL A 69 10.99 12.09 -6.10
N PHE A 70 10.21 11.69 -5.09
CA PHE A 70 9.76 10.31 -4.92
C PHE A 70 8.95 9.83 -6.12
N TYR A 71 7.99 10.62 -6.60
CA TYR A 71 7.11 10.26 -7.70
C TYR A 71 7.87 10.17 -9.04
N GLU A 72 8.80 11.09 -9.31
CA GLU A 72 9.68 10.98 -10.47
C GLU A 72 10.54 9.71 -10.44
N LYS A 73 11.00 9.30 -9.26
CA LYS A 73 11.75 8.04 -9.09
C LYS A 73 10.85 6.83 -9.31
N TRP A 74 9.62 6.87 -8.80
CA TRP A 74 8.60 5.83 -9.01
C TRP A 74 8.30 5.62 -10.50
N LEU A 75 7.99 6.68 -11.26
CA LEU A 75 7.71 6.59 -12.70
C LEU A 75 8.89 5.99 -13.49
N ARG A 76 10.11 6.41 -13.15
CA ARG A 76 11.34 5.94 -13.80
C ARG A 76 11.58 4.45 -13.60
N LEU A 77 11.32 3.94 -12.39
CA LEU A 77 11.58 2.55 -12.03
C LEU A 77 10.48 1.61 -12.51
N THR A 78 9.25 2.09 -12.61
CA THR A 78 8.10 1.34 -13.14
C THR A 78 7.96 1.45 -14.65
N HIS A 79 8.69 2.37 -15.30
CA HIS A 79 8.54 2.71 -16.71
C HIS A 79 7.10 3.14 -17.08
N ARG A 80 6.39 3.78 -16.13
CA ARG A 80 5.04 4.30 -16.32
C ARG A 80 5.07 5.74 -16.81
N ASP A 81 4.06 6.11 -17.57
CA ASP A 81 3.78 7.51 -17.88
C ASP A 81 3.11 8.19 -16.67
N SER A 82 3.32 9.50 -16.52
CA SER A 82 2.67 10.25 -15.45
C SER A 82 1.14 10.19 -15.59
N ASN A 83 0.48 9.75 -14.53
CA ASN A 83 -0.97 9.67 -14.44
C ASN A 83 -1.45 10.48 -13.21
N MET A 84 -2.38 11.41 -13.42
CA MET A 84 -2.92 12.24 -12.33
C MET A 84 -3.66 11.43 -11.26
N ASP A 85 -4.31 10.34 -11.63
CA ASP A 85 -5.01 9.47 -10.67
C ASP A 85 -4.01 8.74 -9.77
N GLU A 86 -2.93 8.21 -10.37
CA GLU A 86 -1.85 7.56 -9.63
C GLU A 86 -1.11 8.55 -8.74
N TYR A 87 -0.79 9.74 -9.26
CA TYR A 87 -0.19 10.81 -8.48
C TYR A 87 -1.05 11.16 -7.27
N GLY A 88 -2.36 11.35 -7.47
CA GLY A 88 -3.31 11.63 -6.40
C GLY A 88 -3.38 10.52 -5.36
N GLN A 89 -3.37 9.26 -5.80
CA GLN A 89 -3.33 8.09 -4.90
C GLN A 89 -2.07 8.09 -4.03
N LEU A 90 -0.89 8.24 -4.63
CA LEU A 90 0.37 8.22 -3.89
C LEU A 90 0.53 9.45 -2.98
N LEU A 91 0.02 10.61 -3.41
CA LEU A 91 0.00 11.82 -2.59
C LEU A 91 -0.91 11.65 -1.38
N PHE A 92 -2.08 11.02 -1.56
CA PHE A 92 -2.98 10.71 -0.45
C PHE A 92 -2.30 9.76 0.54
N LEU A 93 -1.61 8.72 0.07
CA LEU A 93 -0.84 7.81 0.93
C LEU A 93 0.18 8.58 1.80
N GLN A 94 0.93 9.51 1.21
CA GLN A 94 1.83 10.39 1.95
C GLN A 94 1.10 11.26 2.98
N GLY A 95 -0.03 11.85 2.60
CA GLY A 95 -0.86 12.65 3.50
C GLY A 95 -1.36 11.88 4.73
N ARG A 96 -1.44 10.54 4.66
CA ARG A 96 -1.83 9.68 5.78
C ARG A 96 -0.65 9.19 6.64
N ALA A 97 0.60 9.42 6.22
CA ALA A 97 1.77 8.92 6.94
C ALA A 97 1.77 9.34 8.43
N ALA A 98 1.46 10.61 8.72
CA ALA A 98 1.45 11.13 10.09
C ALA A 98 0.43 10.41 11.00
N SER A 99 -0.79 10.17 10.51
CA SER A 99 -1.84 9.49 11.30
C SER A 99 -1.60 7.98 11.40
N TRP A 100 -1.19 7.34 10.30
CA TRP A 100 -0.91 5.91 10.28
C TRP A 100 0.28 5.56 11.18
N ASN A 101 1.31 6.41 11.23
CA ASN A 101 2.46 6.20 12.11
C ASN A 101 2.09 6.19 13.61
N GLN A 102 0.93 6.72 14.00
CA GLN A 102 0.44 6.65 15.39
C GLN A 102 -0.37 5.37 15.68
N MET A 103 -0.71 4.59 14.65
CA MET A 103 -1.48 3.35 14.81
C MET A 103 -0.60 2.23 15.39
N ALA A 104 -1.20 1.37 16.20
CA ALA A 104 -0.52 0.20 16.75
C ALA A 104 -0.29 -0.90 15.70
N SER A 105 -1.14 -0.95 14.67
CA SER A 105 -1.08 -1.94 13.60
C SER A 105 -1.35 -1.30 12.25
N ARG A 106 -0.57 -1.69 11.24
CA ARG A 106 -0.68 -1.24 9.85
C ARG A 106 -0.45 -2.40 8.90
N PHE A 107 -1.42 -2.62 8.02
CA PHE A 107 -1.43 -3.76 7.11
C PHE A 107 -1.72 -3.32 5.69
N ILE A 108 -1.15 -4.04 4.72
CA ILE A 108 -1.52 -3.99 3.32
C ILE A 108 -2.17 -5.31 2.98
N LEU A 109 -3.35 -5.26 2.36
CA LEU A 109 -4.05 -6.44 1.90
C LEU A 109 -3.92 -6.52 0.38
N ARG A 110 -3.49 -7.67 -0.13
CA ARG A 110 -3.52 -7.96 -1.56
C ARG A 110 -4.86 -8.55 -1.92
N GLU A 111 -5.67 -7.78 -2.64
CA GLU A 111 -6.93 -8.25 -3.20
C GLU A 111 -6.71 -9.42 -4.18
N ALA A 112 -7.62 -10.37 -4.17
CA ALA A 112 -7.71 -11.36 -5.22
C ALA A 112 -8.11 -10.66 -6.53
N PRO A 113 -7.52 -11.03 -7.67
CA PRO A 113 -7.97 -10.49 -8.95
C PRO A 113 -9.46 -10.81 -9.09
N MET A 114 -10.25 -9.79 -9.42
CA MET A 114 -11.67 -9.96 -9.72
C MET A 114 -11.78 -11.00 -10.83
N THR A 115 -12.15 -12.23 -10.50
CA THR A 115 -12.60 -13.19 -11.49
C THR A 115 -13.93 -12.66 -11.96
N SER A 116 -13.94 -11.97 -13.11
CA SER A 116 -15.17 -11.76 -13.86
C SER A 116 -15.80 -13.13 -14.03
N ALA A 117 -16.89 -13.38 -13.32
CA ALA A 117 -17.78 -14.47 -13.64
C ALA A 117 -18.37 -14.12 -15.02
N GLU A 118 -17.88 -14.80 -16.06
CA GLU A 118 -18.54 -14.87 -17.37
C GLU A 118 -19.95 -15.48 -17.23
#